data_AF-A0A1J3ELI0-F1
#
_entry.id   AF-A0A1J3ELI0-F1
#
_cell.length_a   1.000
_cell.length_b   1.000
_cell.length_c   1.000
_cell.angle_alpha   90.00
_cell.angle_beta   90.00
_cell.angle_gamma   90.00
#
_symmetry.space_group_name_H-M   'P 1'
#
loop_
_entity.id
_entity.type
_entity.pdbx_description
1 polymer ?
#
loop_
_entity_poly.entity_id
_entity_poly.type
_entity_poly.pdbx_seq_one_letter_code
_entity_poly.pdbx_strand_id
1 'polypeptide(L)'
;QYLYKDVKMSPTLSHPSSCLLFIVLLFSGYPSADGTFFPGIRDAAARVLNRARKAKQAKEFLYTHNIARESSGVPPLQWDKGLARFADKWAKQRKSDCSMLHSGGPYGENIFWYREN
;
A
#
# COMPACT_ATOMS: atom_id res chain seq x y z
N GLN A 1 25.38 14.01 -9.52
CA GLN A 1 25.30 14.44 -8.12
C GLN A 1 23.88 14.20 -7.62
N TYR A 2 23.66 13.24 -6.71
CA TYR A 2 22.66 13.29 -5.62
C TYR A 2 22.95 12.09 -4.69
N LEU A 3 23.66 12.37 -3.60
CA LEU A 3 23.94 11.47 -2.49
C LEU A 3 22.87 11.76 -1.41
N TYR A 4 22.05 10.78 -1.03
CA TYR A 4 21.19 10.92 0.15
C TYR A 4 22.03 10.53 1.37
N LYS A 5 22.24 11.51 2.26
CA LYS A 5 23.12 11.44 3.42
C LYS A 5 22.55 10.50 4.49
N ASP A 6 23.41 9.65 5.01
CA ASP A 6 23.21 8.94 6.28
C ASP A 6 22.95 9.94 7.42
N VAL A 7 21.81 9.78 8.08
CA VAL A 7 21.57 10.41 9.39
C VAL A 7 21.79 9.34 10.46
N LYS A 8 22.94 9.44 11.14
CA LYS A 8 23.24 8.69 12.36
C LYS A 8 22.25 9.06 13.46
N MET A 9 21.68 8.04 14.12
CA MET A 9 20.75 8.16 15.25
C MET A 9 21.47 7.82 16.56
N SER A 10 21.18 8.62 17.61
CA SER A 10 21.49 8.44 19.05
C SER A 10 22.86 8.98 19.52
N PRO A 11 23.02 9.53 20.75
CA PRO A 11 22.26 9.30 22.00
C PRO A 11 21.70 10.60 22.64
N THR A 12 20.69 10.60 23.50
CA THR A 12 20.83 10.36 24.95
C THR A 12 19.49 9.99 25.61
N LEU A 13 19.67 9.17 26.63
CA LEU A 13 18.72 8.46 27.45
C LEU A 13 18.11 9.39 28.52
N SER A 14 16.81 9.70 28.41
CA SER A 14 15.96 10.01 29.57
C SER A 14 14.74 9.08 29.55
N HIS A 15 14.88 8.03 30.35
CA HIS A 15 13.96 6.94 30.64
C HIS A 15 12.44 7.23 30.51
N PRO A 16 11.71 6.56 29.59
CA PRO A 16 10.24 6.48 29.65
C PRO A 16 9.73 5.37 30.59
N SER A 17 10.64 4.63 31.24
CA SER A 17 10.36 3.41 32.00
C SER A 17 9.51 3.60 33.26
N SER A 18 9.31 4.84 33.72
CA SER A 18 8.58 5.12 34.96
C SER A 18 7.06 5.32 34.76
N CYS A 19 6.62 5.85 33.61
CA CYS A 19 5.19 6.08 33.36
C CYS A 19 4.44 4.86 32.77
N LEU A 20 5.14 3.95 32.08
CA LEU A 20 4.49 2.81 31.42
C LEU A 20 4.22 1.62 32.35
N LEU A 21 4.88 1.52 33.50
CA LEU A 21 4.68 0.39 34.43
C LEU A 21 3.42 0.54 35.32
N PHE A 22 2.88 1.75 35.50
CA PHE A 22 1.69 1.95 36.32
C PHE A 22 0.36 1.69 35.59
N ILE A 23 0.34 1.70 34.25
CA ILE A 23 -0.89 1.44 33.48
C ILE A 23 -1.17 -0.06 33.35
N VAL A 24 -0.16 -0.92 33.44
CA VAL A 24 -0.32 -2.37 33.27
C VAL A 24 -0.82 -3.07 34.54
N LEU A 25 -0.66 -2.46 35.73
CA LEU A 25 -1.00 -3.10 37.01
C LEU A 25 -2.39 -2.74 37.57
N LEU A 26 -3.14 -1.84 36.95
CA LEU A 26 -4.54 -1.54 37.34
C LEU A 26 -5.60 -2.30 36.53
N PHE A 27 -5.19 -3.20 35.63
CA PHE A 27 -6.11 -4.07 34.89
C PHE A 27 -5.80 -5.56 35.10
N SER A 28 -5.51 -5.97 36.34
CA SER A 28 -5.47 -7.39 36.73
C SER A 28 -6.88 -8.04 36.81
N GLY A 29 -7.85 -7.52 36.06
CA GLY A 29 -9.24 -7.95 36.10
C GLY A 29 -9.93 -7.92 34.75
N TYR A 30 -9.24 -8.23 33.66
CA TYR A 30 -9.92 -8.50 32.38
C TYR A 30 -10.56 -9.89 32.43
N PRO A 31 -11.90 -10.01 32.51
CA PRO A 31 -12.55 -11.26 32.20
C PRO A 31 -12.25 -11.63 30.74
N SER A 32 -12.12 -12.93 30.54
CA SER A 32 -11.82 -13.61 29.29
C SER A 32 -12.60 -13.09 28.08
N ALA A 33 -11.94 -13.21 26.93
CA ALA A 33 -12.39 -12.86 25.59
C ALA A 33 -13.88 -13.16 25.34
N ASP A 34 -14.65 -12.10 25.08
CA ASP A 34 -15.71 -12.09 24.07
C ASP A 34 -16.12 -10.64 23.75
N GLY A 35 -15.88 -10.21 22.51
CA GLY A 35 -16.54 -9.04 21.90
C GLY A 35 -15.97 -7.65 22.20
N THR A 36 -14.87 -7.25 21.54
CA THR A 36 -14.46 -5.84 21.45
C THR A 36 -15.49 -5.01 20.65
N PHE A 37 -16.32 -4.28 21.38
CA PHE A 37 -17.24 -3.24 20.92
C PHE A 37 -16.47 -1.97 20.50
N PHE A 38 -16.07 -1.86 19.22
CA PHE A 38 -15.99 -0.60 18.42
C PHE A 38 -15.67 -0.95 16.95
N PRO A 39 -16.67 -1.28 16.13
CA PRO A 39 -16.48 -1.73 14.73
C PRO A 39 -15.95 -0.66 13.75
N GLY A 40 -15.48 0.52 14.18
CA GLY A 40 -15.14 1.64 13.29
C GLY A 40 -13.65 1.97 13.12
N ILE A 41 -12.84 1.83 14.18
CA ILE A 41 -11.44 2.33 14.18
C ILE A 41 -10.53 1.41 13.35
N ARG A 42 -10.70 0.09 13.47
CA ARG A 42 -9.95 -0.91 12.70
C ARG A 42 -10.17 -0.73 11.18
N ASP A 43 -11.39 -0.45 10.77
CA ASP A 43 -11.77 -0.23 9.36
C ASP A 43 -11.24 1.11 8.81
N ALA A 44 -11.22 2.16 9.64
CA ALA A 44 -10.62 3.43 9.26
C ALA A 44 -9.10 3.28 9.02
N ALA A 45 -8.39 2.65 9.94
CA ALA A 45 -6.96 2.40 9.81
C ALA A 45 -6.63 1.53 8.58
N ALA A 46 -7.39 0.44 8.36
CA ALA A 46 -7.22 -0.43 7.20
C ALA A 46 -7.43 0.32 5.87
N ARG A 47 -8.37 1.26 5.80
CA ARG A 47 -8.59 2.10 4.61
C ARG A 47 -7.40 3.03 4.34
N VAL A 48 -6.82 3.63 5.37
CA VAL A 48 -5.64 4.51 5.24
C VAL A 48 -4.44 3.72 4.72
N LEU A 49 -4.15 2.56 5.32
CA LEU A 49 -3.06 1.69 4.90
C LEU A 49 -3.23 1.21 3.45
N ASN A 50 -4.45 0.80 3.06
CA ASN A 50 -4.72 0.39 1.69
C ASN A 50 -4.53 1.51 0.66
N ARG A 51 -4.91 2.75 0.99
CA ARG A 51 -4.65 3.92 0.12
C ARG A 51 -3.16 4.19 -0.03
N ALA A 52 -2.40 4.15 1.07
CA ALA A 52 -0.96 4.32 1.06
C ALA A 52 -0.27 3.24 0.20
N ARG A 53 -0.68 1.98 0.36
CA ARG A 53 -0.18 0.86 -0.46
C ARG A 53 -0.47 1.07 -1.95
N LYS A 54 -1.70 1.41 -2.32
CA LYS A 54 -2.07 1.69 -3.73
C LYS A 54 -1.26 2.85 -4.29
N ALA A 55 -1.05 3.91 -3.52
CA ALA A 55 -0.25 5.06 -3.94
C ALA A 55 1.24 4.70 -4.14
N LYS A 56 1.81 3.87 -3.27
CA LYS A 56 3.17 3.33 -3.42
C LYS A 56 3.28 2.49 -4.70
N GLN A 57 2.36 1.56 -4.91
CA GLN A 57 2.32 0.71 -6.09
C GLN A 57 2.20 1.53 -7.39
N ALA A 58 1.31 2.52 -7.44
CA ALA A 58 1.17 3.39 -8.60
C ALA A 58 2.49 4.11 -8.97
N LYS A 59 3.22 4.60 -7.97
CA LYS A 59 4.54 5.23 -8.18
C LYS A 59 5.57 4.25 -8.69
N GLU A 60 5.65 3.06 -8.09
CA GLU A 60 6.57 1.99 -8.50
C GLU A 60 6.31 1.54 -9.93
N PHE A 61 5.05 1.26 -10.29
CA PHE A 61 4.67 0.90 -11.65
C PHE A 61 5.05 1.97 -12.67
N LEU A 62 4.72 3.24 -12.42
CA LEU A 62 5.08 4.33 -13.34
C LEU A 62 6.60 4.49 -13.46
N TYR A 63 7.31 4.44 -12.34
CA TYR A 63 8.76 4.61 -12.29
C TYR A 63 9.48 3.54 -13.11
N THR A 64 9.18 2.25 -12.87
CA THR A 64 9.81 1.15 -13.61
C THR A 64 9.51 1.21 -15.11
N HIS A 65 8.29 1.58 -15.51
CA HIS A 65 7.98 1.77 -16.93
C HIS A 65 8.76 2.93 -17.54
N ASN A 66 8.91 4.04 -16.81
CA ASN A 66 9.64 5.20 -17.31
C ASN A 66 11.15 4.93 -17.45
N ILE A 67 11.74 4.08 -16.60
CA ILE A 67 13.12 3.59 -16.80
C ILE A 67 13.25 2.85 -18.15
N ALA A 68 12.35 1.90 -18.43
CA ALA A 68 12.39 1.13 -19.67
C ALA A 68 12.12 1.99 -20.93
N ARG A 69 11.32 3.05 -20.76
CA ARG A 69 11.03 4.02 -21.82
C ARG A 69 12.23 4.92 -22.11
N GLU A 70 12.89 5.39 -21.06
CA GLU A 70 14.13 6.16 -21.17
C GLU A 70 15.22 5.35 -21.87
N SER A 71 15.39 4.07 -21.53
CA SER A 71 16.36 3.20 -22.22
C SER A 71 16.03 2.96 -23.69
N SER A 72 14.79 3.20 -24.09
CA SER A 72 14.31 3.09 -25.47
C SER A 72 14.22 4.44 -26.18
N GLY A 73 14.65 5.54 -25.55
CA GLY A 73 14.62 6.89 -26.13
C GLY A 73 13.22 7.48 -26.36
N VAL A 74 12.18 6.93 -25.71
CA VAL A 74 10.80 7.44 -25.84
C VAL A 74 10.37 8.28 -24.63
N PRO A 75 9.50 9.29 -24.80
CA PRO A 75 9.11 10.20 -23.71
C PRO A 75 8.49 9.48 -22.50
N PRO A 76 8.68 9.96 -21.26
CA PRO A 76 8.10 9.33 -20.07
C PRO A 76 6.57 9.44 -20.05
N LEU A 77 5.92 8.48 -19.40
CA LEU A 77 4.49 8.49 -19.12
C LEU A 77 4.19 9.29 -17.85
N GLN A 78 2.93 9.74 -17.75
CA GLN A 78 2.37 10.32 -16.53
C GLN A 78 1.21 9.46 -16.03
N TRP A 79 1.02 9.44 -14.70
CA TRP A 79 -0.07 8.67 -14.10
C TRP A 79 -1.42 9.35 -14.33
N ASP A 80 -2.32 8.70 -15.06
CA ASP A 80 -3.70 9.14 -15.21
C ASP A 80 -4.65 8.44 -14.21
N LYS A 81 -5.35 9.24 -13.41
CA LYS A 81 -6.27 8.71 -12.37
C LYS A 81 -7.52 8.06 -12.99
N GLY A 82 -7.96 8.48 -14.17
CA GLY A 82 -9.11 7.90 -14.88
C GLY A 82 -8.79 6.51 -15.41
N LEU A 83 -7.67 6.38 -16.12
CA LEU A 83 -7.13 5.13 -16.63
C LEU A 83 -6.88 4.12 -15.50
N ALA A 84 -6.32 4.58 -14.38
CA ALA A 84 -6.14 3.74 -13.19
C ALA A 84 -7.47 3.21 -12.63
N ARG A 85 -8.53 4.03 -12.62
CA ARG A 85 -9.88 3.60 -12.20
C ARG A 85 -10.47 2.60 -13.19
N PHE A 86 -10.25 2.79 -14.49
CA PHE A 86 -10.68 1.85 -15.52
C PHE A 86 -10.02 0.48 -15.33
N ALA A 87 -8.69 0.45 -15.19
CA ALA A 87 -7.92 -0.77 -14.94
C ALA A 87 -8.33 -1.48 -13.63
N ASP A 88 -8.54 -0.75 -12.52
CA ASP A 88 -9.01 -1.33 -11.24
C ASP A 88 -10.40 -1.96 -11.38
N LYS A 89 -11.31 -1.34 -12.16
CA LYS A 89 -12.64 -1.90 -12.44
C LYS A 89 -12.55 -3.17 -13.29
N TRP A 90 -11.69 -3.19 -14.32
CA TRP A 90 -11.53 -4.36 -15.18
C TRP A 90 -10.89 -5.54 -14.43
N ALA A 91 -9.80 -5.29 -13.70
CA ALA A 91 -9.13 -6.31 -12.90
C ALA A 91 -10.07 -6.95 -11.86
N LYS A 92 -10.97 -6.16 -11.24
CA LYS A 92 -11.97 -6.68 -10.31
C LYS A 92 -12.98 -7.62 -10.97
N GLN A 93 -13.36 -7.38 -12.23
CA GLN A 93 -14.25 -8.27 -12.98
C GLN A 93 -13.59 -9.61 -13.31
N ARG A 94 -12.28 -9.60 -13.59
CA ARG A 94 -11.50 -10.80 -13.94
C ARG A 94 -10.96 -11.58 -12.74
N LYS A 95 -11.04 -11.01 -11.53
CA LYS A 95 -10.55 -11.68 -10.31
C LYS A 95 -11.26 -13.03 -10.06
N SER A 96 -12.54 -13.15 -10.42
CA SER A 96 -13.34 -14.35 -10.16
C SER A 96 -13.10 -15.49 -11.15
N ASP A 97 -12.85 -15.17 -12.42
CA ASP A 97 -12.70 -16.14 -13.51
C ASP A 97 -11.23 -16.38 -13.90
N CYS A 98 -10.31 -15.59 -13.36
CA CYS A 98 -8.87 -15.60 -13.67
C CYS A 98 -8.56 -15.55 -15.18
N SER A 99 -9.48 -15.05 -16.00
CA SER A 99 -9.34 -15.06 -17.46
C SER A 99 -8.50 -13.87 -17.93
N MET A 100 -7.49 -14.11 -18.77
CA MET A 100 -6.66 -13.07 -19.39
C MET A 100 -7.33 -12.51 -20.65
N LEU A 101 -8.46 -11.84 -20.47
CA LEU A 101 -9.22 -11.23 -21.56
C LEU A 101 -9.09 -9.72 -21.53
N HIS A 102 -8.81 -9.14 -22.71
CA HIS A 102 -8.85 -7.70 -22.93
C HIS A 102 -10.27 -7.15 -22.78
N SER A 103 -10.39 -5.90 -22.32
CA SER A 103 -11.70 -5.27 -22.10
C SER A 103 -12.39 -4.82 -23.38
N GLY A 104 -11.63 -4.71 -24.48
CA GLY A 104 -12.11 -4.08 -25.72
C GLY A 104 -12.35 -2.57 -25.58
N GLY A 105 -11.85 -1.95 -24.51
CA GLY A 105 -11.95 -0.52 -24.27
C GLY A 105 -11.05 0.33 -25.18
N PRO A 106 -11.11 1.66 -25.04
CA PRO A 106 -10.40 2.60 -25.91
C PRO A 106 -8.90 2.74 -25.59
N TYR A 107 -8.37 1.98 -24.63
CA TYR A 107 -6.99 2.10 -24.15
C TYR A 107 -6.18 0.86 -24.54
N GLY A 108 -4.87 1.03 -24.74
CA GLY A 108 -3.95 -0.11 -24.78
C GLY A 108 -3.89 -0.80 -23.42
N GLU A 109 -3.78 -2.13 -23.40
CA GLU A 109 -3.88 -2.94 -22.19
C GLU A 109 -2.76 -3.96 -22.09
N ASN A 110 -2.19 -4.09 -20.89
CA ASN A 110 -1.34 -5.22 -20.50
C ASN A 110 -2.01 -5.91 -19.30
N ILE A 111 -2.14 -7.24 -19.36
CA ILE A 111 -2.78 -8.05 -18.31
C ILE A 111 -1.75 -9.04 -17.79
N PHE A 112 -1.62 -9.13 -16.46
CA PHE A 112 -0.78 -10.12 -15.80
C PHE A 112 -1.54 -10.75 -14.64
N TRP A 113 -1.22 -12.00 -14.35
CA TRP A 113 -1.63 -12.69 -13.13
C TRP A 113 -0.44 -13.51 -12.64
N TYR A 114 -0.40 -13.73 -11.33
CA TYR A 114 0.50 -14.70 -10.72
C TYR A 114 -0.29 -15.47 -9.68
N ARG A 115 0.08 -16.73 -9.48
CA ARG A 115 -0.38 -17.56 -8.37
C ARG A 115 0.84 -17.84 -7.49
N GLU A 116 0.72 -17.55 -6.22
CA GLU A 116 1.70 -18.03 -5.22
C GLU A 116 1.32 -19.49 -4.91
N ASN A 117 2.27 -20.41 -5.08
CA ASN A 117 2.11 -21.84 -4.79
C ASN A 117 2.46 -22.14 -3.34
#